data_AF-A0A151QWB7-F1
#
_entry.id   AF-A0A151QWB7-F1
#
_cell.length_a   1.000
_cell.length_b   1.000
_cell.length_c   1.000
_cell.angle_alpha   90.00
_cell.angle_beta   90.00
_cell.angle_gamma   90.00
#
_symmetry.space_group_name_H-M   'P 1'
#
loop_
_entity.id
_entity.type
_entity.pdbx_description
1 polymer ?
#
loop_
_entity_poly.entity_id
_entity_poly.type
_entity_poly.pdbx_seq_one_letter_code
_entity_poly.pdbx_strand_id
1 'polypeptide(L)'
;MKIHKEKKIKKAKAKSCLFACVSQNVFTRIMTLKSAKAIWYYLKEEYAGDERIRSMQVLNLMREFEIQRMKETETIKQYSDKLLGIANKVRLLGTQFLDSRIVEKILVTIPERYEASIAALENTKDLSKITLAEVLHALQALEQRRLMREEGSMEGVYLAKWKNKNSGKNKKKELFQENSQYNNTQIFPPCPYCKKTNHPQQRCWWRPDVKCDNCEKLGHLKHVCKSHEQQEEANIVEDQQKEEEEELLSMSCFMTKKPSKGWIIDSGWLY
;
A
#
# COMPACT_ATOMS: atom_id res chain seq x y z
N MET A 1 1.72 -32.90 -55.28
CA MET A 1 1.98 -31.46 -55.56
C MET A 1 1.36 -30.48 -54.56
N LYS A 2 0.12 -30.66 -54.07
CA LYS A 2 -0.56 -29.74 -53.11
C LYS A 2 0.25 -29.43 -51.84
N ILE A 3 0.79 -30.46 -51.19
CA ILE A 3 1.55 -30.34 -49.93
C ILE A 3 2.82 -29.48 -50.08
N HIS A 4 3.51 -29.57 -51.24
CA HIS A 4 4.73 -28.81 -51.49
C HIS A 4 4.44 -27.32 -51.71
N LYS A 5 3.36 -26.99 -52.44
CA LYS A 5 2.90 -25.61 -52.60
C LYS A 5 2.49 -24.99 -51.26
N GLU A 6 1.79 -25.75 -50.44
CA GLU A 6 1.35 -25.29 -49.12
C GLU A 6 2.53 -25.01 -48.18
N LYS A 7 3.55 -25.88 -48.16
CA LYS A 7 4.80 -25.66 -47.40
C LYS A 7 5.54 -24.41 -47.85
N LYS A 8 5.58 -24.10 -49.15
CA LYS A 8 6.19 -22.87 -49.68
C LYS A 8 5.45 -21.62 -49.22
N ILE A 9 4.12 -21.63 -49.27
CA ILE A 9 3.29 -20.52 -48.80
C ILE A 9 3.50 -20.27 -47.30
N LYS A 10 3.52 -21.34 -46.48
CA LYS A 10 3.77 -21.23 -45.03
C LYS A 10 5.13 -20.60 -44.73
N LYS A 11 6.19 -20.99 -45.45
CA LYS A 11 7.54 -20.41 -45.30
C LYS A 11 7.59 -18.92 -45.68
N ALA A 12 6.92 -18.53 -46.76
CA ALA A 12 6.84 -17.14 -47.19
C ALA A 12 6.08 -16.29 -46.17
N LYS A 13 4.92 -16.77 -45.68
CA LYS A 13 4.13 -16.11 -44.64
C LYS A 13 4.93 -15.91 -43.35
N ALA A 14 5.65 -16.94 -42.89
CA ALA A 14 6.49 -16.83 -41.70
C ALA A 14 7.57 -15.74 -41.85
N LYS A 15 8.18 -15.62 -43.02
CA LYS A 15 9.18 -14.58 -43.32
C LYS A 15 8.54 -13.18 -43.30
N SER A 16 7.39 -13.00 -43.95
CA SER A 16 6.66 -11.73 -43.94
C SER A 16 6.23 -11.31 -42.54
N CYS A 17 5.75 -12.23 -41.70
CA CYS A 17 5.41 -11.93 -40.31
C CYS A 17 6.64 -11.46 -39.52
N LEU A 18 7.77 -12.16 -39.63
CA LEU A 18 9.00 -11.76 -38.93
C LEU A 18 9.48 -10.36 -39.34
N PHE A 19 9.31 -9.99 -40.60
CA PHE A 19 9.62 -8.65 -41.07
C PHE A 19 8.66 -7.57 -40.55
N ALA A 20 7.37 -7.88 -40.42
CA ALA A 20 6.38 -6.95 -39.92
C ALA A 20 6.48 -6.69 -38.40
N CYS A 21 7.05 -7.63 -37.65
CA CYS A 21 7.14 -7.55 -36.19
C CYS A 21 8.38 -6.78 -35.67
N VAL A 22 9.29 -6.35 -36.55
CA VAL A 22 10.54 -5.70 -36.13
C VAL A 22 10.57 -4.22 -36.54
N SER A 23 11.34 -3.42 -35.82
CA SER A 23 11.55 -2.01 -36.18
C SER A 23 12.34 -1.88 -37.49
N GLN A 24 12.26 -0.72 -38.14
CA GLN A 24 12.94 -0.46 -39.42
C GLN A 24 14.45 -0.71 -39.35
N ASN A 25 15.10 -0.38 -38.22
CA ASN A 25 16.54 -0.59 -38.01
C ASN A 25 16.90 -2.08 -37.90
N VAL A 26 16.03 -2.90 -37.32
CA VAL A 26 16.23 -4.34 -37.23
C VAL A 26 15.91 -5.00 -38.57
N PHE A 27 14.88 -4.51 -39.26
CA PHE A 27 14.48 -4.97 -40.59
C PHE A 27 15.62 -4.89 -41.61
N THR A 28 16.33 -3.75 -41.69
CA THR A 28 17.46 -3.56 -42.61
C THR A 28 18.59 -4.56 -42.37
N ARG A 29 18.76 -5.02 -41.12
CA ARG A 29 19.76 -6.02 -40.74
C ARG A 29 19.34 -7.45 -41.14
N ILE A 30 18.05 -7.77 -41.09
CA ILE A 30 17.53 -9.12 -41.37
C ILE A 30 17.01 -9.33 -42.79
N MET A 31 16.79 -8.27 -43.58
CA MET A 31 16.17 -8.34 -44.91
C MET A 31 16.97 -9.17 -45.92
N THR A 32 18.31 -9.23 -45.75
CA THR A 32 19.23 -9.99 -46.60
C THR A 32 19.15 -11.50 -46.35
N LEU A 33 18.55 -11.93 -45.24
CA LEU A 33 18.48 -13.34 -44.85
C LEU A 33 17.45 -14.11 -45.69
N LYS A 34 17.87 -15.26 -46.23
CA LYS A 34 17.11 -16.01 -47.25
C LYS A 34 15.93 -16.81 -46.67
N SER A 35 15.98 -17.21 -45.40
CA SER A 35 14.96 -18.06 -44.78
C SER A 35 14.42 -17.49 -43.48
N ALA A 36 13.14 -17.76 -43.19
CA ALA A 36 12.53 -17.42 -41.89
C ALA A 36 13.31 -18.03 -40.71
N LYS A 37 13.87 -19.24 -40.90
CA LYS A 37 14.74 -19.88 -39.90
C LYS A 37 15.98 -19.04 -39.61
N ALA A 38 16.70 -18.59 -40.64
CA ALA A 38 17.89 -17.76 -40.48
C ALA A 38 17.57 -16.42 -39.80
N ILE A 39 16.46 -15.79 -40.17
CA ILE A 39 15.97 -14.55 -39.53
C ILE A 39 15.72 -14.79 -38.04
N TRP A 40 15.02 -15.87 -37.70
CA TRP A 40 14.74 -16.22 -36.31
C TRP A 40 16.02 -16.45 -35.49
N TYR A 41 17.01 -17.17 -36.02
CA TYR A 41 18.28 -17.37 -35.32
C TYR A 41 19.07 -16.07 -35.14
N TYR A 42 19.12 -15.21 -36.15
CA TYR A 42 19.77 -13.90 -36.04
C TYR A 42 19.13 -13.05 -34.95
N LEU A 43 17.80 -12.93 -34.96
CA LEU A 43 17.07 -12.22 -33.91
C LEU A 43 17.36 -12.86 -32.54
N LYS A 44 17.30 -14.18 -32.45
CA LYS A 44 17.62 -14.88 -31.19
C LYS A 44 19.03 -14.56 -30.70
N GLU A 45 20.03 -14.51 -31.57
CA GLU A 45 21.43 -14.25 -31.19
C GLU A 45 21.66 -12.78 -30.81
N GLU A 46 21.15 -11.85 -31.61
CA GLU A 46 21.24 -10.40 -31.36
C GLU A 46 20.60 -10.03 -30.01
N TYR A 47 19.45 -10.64 -29.70
CA TYR A 47 18.69 -10.38 -28.48
C TYR A 47 18.99 -11.39 -27.36
N ALA A 48 19.81 -12.42 -27.58
CA ALA A 48 20.29 -13.29 -26.49
C ALA A 48 21.26 -12.55 -25.55
N GLY A 49 22.00 -11.56 -26.07
CA GLY A 49 22.80 -10.65 -25.25
C GLY A 49 21.92 -9.89 -24.25
N ASP A 50 20.75 -9.44 -24.70
CA ASP A 50 19.74 -8.80 -23.85
C ASP A 50 19.17 -9.78 -22.80
N GLU A 51 18.97 -11.06 -23.13
CA GLU A 51 18.56 -12.08 -22.15
C GLU A 51 19.62 -12.32 -21.06
N ARG A 52 20.90 -12.39 -21.43
CA ARG A 52 22.00 -12.51 -20.45
C ARG A 52 22.12 -11.26 -19.58
N ILE A 53 21.98 -10.06 -20.16
CA ILE A 53 21.99 -8.79 -19.43
C ILE A 53 20.79 -8.72 -18.49
N ARG A 54 19.58 -9.04 -18.95
CA ARG A 54 18.36 -9.13 -18.14
C ARG A 54 18.52 -10.10 -16.99
N SER A 55 19.07 -11.29 -17.25
CA SER A 55 19.34 -12.30 -16.22
C SER A 55 20.31 -11.77 -15.16
N MET A 56 21.38 -11.08 -15.58
CA MET A 56 22.33 -10.45 -14.66
C MET A 56 21.68 -9.33 -13.83
N GLN A 57 20.82 -8.51 -14.44
CA GLN A 57 20.05 -7.48 -13.74
C GLN A 57 19.14 -8.08 -12.67
N VAL A 58 18.43 -9.17 -12.99
CA VAL A 58 17.60 -9.91 -12.03
C VAL A 58 18.48 -10.43 -10.88
N LEU A 59 19.63 -11.04 -11.16
CA LEU A 59 20.55 -11.52 -10.10
C LEU A 59 21.05 -10.40 -9.20
N ASN A 60 21.38 -9.23 -9.76
CA ASN A 60 21.81 -8.07 -8.99
C ASN A 60 20.69 -7.52 -8.09
N LEU A 61 19.46 -7.43 -8.61
CA LEU A 61 18.29 -7.02 -7.82
C LEU A 61 17.96 -8.03 -6.72
N MET A 62 18.05 -9.34 -7.00
CA MET A 62 17.90 -10.37 -5.99
C MET A 62 18.94 -10.22 -4.89
N ARG A 63 20.22 -9.98 -5.25
CA ARG A 63 21.27 -9.69 -4.27
C ARG A 63 20.94 -8.45 -3.43
N GLU A 64 20.50 -7.37 -4.06
CA GLU A 64 20.09 -6.13 -3.39
C GLU A 64 18.95 -6.40 -2.39
N PHE A 65 17.95 -7.19 -2.79
CA PHE A 65 16.87 -7.63 -1.90
C PHE A 65 17.41 -8.44 -0.71
N GLU A 66 18.33 -9.38 -0.93
CA GLU A 66 18.84 -10.24 0.15
C GLU A 66 19.68 -9.48 1.18
N ILE A 67 20.46 -8.48 0.76
CA ILE A 67 21.25 -7.67 1.71
C ILE A 67 20.43 -6.57 2.41
N GLN A 68 19.21 -6.32 1.94
CA GLN A 68 18.37 -5.26 2.46
C GLN A 68 17.92 -5.56 3.90
N ARG A 69 18.16 -4.62 4.82
CA ARG A 69 17.70 -4.67 6.22
C ARG A 69 17.18 -3.30 6.63
N MET A 70 16.16 -3.30 7.48
CA MET A 70 15.55 -2.06 7.94
C MET A 70 16.48 -1.35 8.92
N LYS A 71 16.59 -0.02 8.80
CA LYS A 71 17.39 0.79 9.73
C LYS A 71 16.60 1.15 11.00
N GLU A 72 17.30 1.51 12.07
CA GLU A 72 16.66 1.95 13.31
C GLU A 72 15.79 3.20 13.13
N THR A 73 16.20 4.11 12.26
CA THR A 73 15.51 5.39 12.00
C THR A 73 14.47 5.33 10.88
N GLU A 74 14.36 4.19 10.21
CA GLU A 74 13.45 4.02 9.08
C GLU A 74 12.06 3.62 9.56
N THR A 75 11.03 4.09 8.87
CA THR A 75 9.63 3.69 9.13
C THR A 75 9.27 2.41 8.36
N ILE A 76 8.26 1.68 8.83
CA ILE A 76 7.80 0.45 8.15
C ILE A 76 7.40 0.75 6.70
N LYS A 77 6.72 1.87 6.46
CA LYS A 77 6.33 2.28 5.10
C LYS A 77 7.55 2.43 4.19
N GLN A 78 8.53 3.24 4.59
CA GLN A 78 9.75 3.47 3.81
C GLN A 78 10.50 2.16 3.50
N TYR A 79 10.59 1.27 4.49
CA TYR A 79 11.25 -0.02 4.30
C TYR A 79 10.48 -0.91 3.32
N SER A 80 9.15 -0.99 3.47
CA SER A 80 8.29 -1.77 2.59
C SER A 80 8.31 -1.27 1.15
N ASP A 81 8.34 0.05 0.94
CA ASP A 81 8.41 0.67 -0.38
C ASP A 81 9.72 0.31 -1.09
N LYS A 82 10.84 0.21 -0.36
CA LYS A 82 12.12 -0.24 -0.94
C LYS A 82 12.06 -1.70 -1.37
N LEU A 83 11.52 -2.58 -0.54
CA LEU A 83 11.37 -4.00 -0.87
C LEU A 83 10.44 -4.19 -2.08
N LEU A 84 9.29 -3.52 -2.09
CA LEU A 84 8.36 -3.51 -3.21
C LEU A 84 8.99 -2.95 -4.48
N GLY A 85 9.79 -1.88 -4.36
CA GLY A 85 10.51 -1.30 -5.48
C GLY A 85 11.46 -2.29 -6.14
N ILE A 86 12.21 -3.08 -5.36
CA ILE A 86 13.10 -4.12 -5.89
C ILE A 86 12.26 -5.26 -6.50
N ALA A 87 11.24 -5.75 -5.81
CA ALA A 87 10.37 -6.82 -6.29
C ALA A 87 9.69 -6.46 -7.62
N ASN A 88 9.18 -5.23 -7.76
CA ASN A 88 8.55 -4.74 -8.97
C ASN A 88 9.53 -4.61 -10.13
N LYS A 89 10.77 -4.16 -9.89
CA LYS A 89 11.83 -4.18 -10.92
C LYS A 89 12.10 -5.60 -11.42
N VAL A 90 12.14 -6.59 -10.54
CA VAL A 90 12.32 -7.99 -10.92
C VAL A 90 11.13 -8.50 -11.75
N ARG A 91 9.90 -8.16 -11.36
CA ARG A 91 8.67 -8.49 -12.11
C ARG A 91 8.65 -7.86 -13.51
N LEU A 92 9.07 -6.60 -13.63
CA LEU A 92 9.18 -5.89 -14.90
C LEU A 92 10.20 -6.54 -15.85
N LEU A 93 11.23 -7.20 -15.31
CA LEU A 93 12.18 -8.01 -16.08
C LEU A 93 11.63 -9.41 -16.43
N GLY A 94 10.35 -9.68 -16.20
CA GLY A 94 9.67 -10.93 -16.56
C GLY A 94 9.93 -12.09 -15.61
N THR A 95 10.57 -11.85 -14.45
CA THR A 95 10.78 -12.89 -13.44
C THR A 95 9.71 -12.81 -12.36
N GLN A 96 9.11 -13.96 -12.00
CA GLN A 96 8.14 -14.01 -10.91
C GLN A 96 8.81 -13.67 -9.57
N PHE A 97 8.19 -12.77 -8.80
CA PHE A 97 8.60 -12.45 -7.44
C PHE A 97 7.37 -12.47 -6.54
N LEU A 98 7.34 -13.39 -5.57
CA LEU A 98 6.17 -13.63 -4.70
C LEU A 98 6.14 -12.64 -3.52
N ASP A 99 4.95 -12.18 -3.16
CA ASP A 99 4.75 -11.31 -1.99
C ASP A 99 5.08 -12.02 -0.67
N SER A 100 4.96 -13.34 -0.61
CA SER A 100 5.37 -14.14 0.56
C SER A 100 6.85 -13.93 0.90
N ARG A 101 7.72 -13.78 -0.10
CA ARG A 101 9.15 -13.48 0.14
C ARG A 101 9.34 -12.09 0.74
N ILE A 102 8.48 -11.12 0.38
CA ILE A 102 8.51 -9.78 0.96
C ILE A 102 8.06 -9.83 2.43
N VAL A 103 7.01 -10.59 2.72
CA VAL A 103 6.52 -10.84 4.09
C VAL A 103 7.61 -11.46 4.95
N GLU A 104 8.17 -12.59 4.52
CA GLU A 104 9.27 -13.28 5.22
C GLU A 104 10.44 -12.32 5.46
N LYS A 105 10.79 -11.52 4.44
CA LYS A 105 11.87 -10.54 4.55
C LYS A 105 11.59 -9.52 5.65
N ILE A 106 10.38 -8.96 5.69
CA ILE A 106 9.98 -7.99 6.72
C ILE A 106 10.09 -8.65 8.10
N LEU A 107 9.46 -9.80 8.33
CA LEU A 107 9.43 -10.45 9.64
C LEU A 107 10.83 -10.76 10.19
N VAL A 108 11.80 -11.06 9.32
CA VAL A 108 13.17 -11.43 9.73
C VAL A 108 14.12 -10.23 9.86
N THR A 109 13.86 -9.12 9.17
CA THR A 109 14.86 -8.02 9.04
C THR A 109 14.44 -6.68 9.62
N ILE A 110 13.21 -6.58 10.15
CA ILE A 110 12.81 -5.42 10.94
C ILE A 110 13.50 -5.42 12.32
N PRO A 111 13.70 -4.25 12.95
CA PRO A 111 14.49 -4.15 14.17
C PRO A 111 13.79 -4.68 15.43
N GLU A 112 14.57 -4.89 16.49
CA GLU A 112 14.14 -5.48 17.79
C GLU A 112 12.90 -4.78 18.38
N ARG A 113 12.76 -3.47 18.14
CA ARG A 113 11.60 -2.70 18.60
C ARG A 113 10.25 -3.22 18.08
N TYR A 114 10.22 -4.11 17.08
CA TYR A 114 8.99 -4.75 16.59
C TYR A 114 8.83 -6.22 17.03
N GLU A 115 9.77 -6.79 17.80
CA GLU A 115 9.75 -8.21 18.19
C GLU A 115 8.44 -8.64 18.86
N ALA A 116 7.95 -7.86 19.81
CA ALA A 116 6.68 -8.15 20.47
C ALA A 116 5.49 -8.21 19.49
N SER A 117 5.54 -7.43 18.39
CA SER A 117 4.50 -7.45 17.36
C SER A 117 4.68 -8.62 16.39
N ILE A 118 5.92 -9.00 16.07
CA ILE A 118 6.21 -10.23 15.32
C ILE A 118 5.67 -11.44 16.10
N ALA A 119 6.05 -11.58 17.38
CA ALA A 119 5.59 -12.67 18.22
C ALA A 119 4.05 -12.72 18.33
N ALA A 120 3.39 -11.56 18.41
CA ALA A 120 1.93 -11.50 18.38
C ALA A 120 1.35 -11.98 17.04
N LEU A 121 1.95 -11.60 15.91
CA LEU A 121 1.52 -12.06 14.58
C LEU A 121 1.73 -13.56 14.41
N GLU A 122 2.88 -14.10 14.84
CA GLU A 122 3.20 -15.53 14.77
C GLU A 122 2.24 -16.38 15.61
N ASN A 123 1.82 -15.90 16.78
CA ASN A 123 0.90 -16.62 17.65
C ASN A 123 -0.57 -16.54 17.21
N THR A 124 -0.94 -15.48 16.47
CA THR A 124 -2.35 -15.22 16.11
C THR A 124 -2.70 -15.59 14.68
N LYS A 125 -1.71 -15.66 13.78
CA LYS A 125 -1.90 -15.88 12.36
C LYS A 125 -1.05 -17.03 11.84
N ASP A 126 -1.61 -17.74 10.87
CA ASP A 126 -0.87 -18.71 10.07
C ASP A 126 0.08 -17.95 9.12
N LEU A 127 1.38 -18.00 9.40
CA LEU A 127 2.41 -17.31 8.60
C LEU A 127 2.42 -17.73 7.14
N SER A 128 1.91 -18.92 6.81
CA SER A 128 1.82 -19.39 5.42
C SER A 128 0.71 -18.72 4.62
N LYS A 129 -0.25 -18.07 5.30
CA LYS A 129 -1.43 -17.43 4.70
C LYS A 129 -1.50 -15.93 4.93
N ILE A 130 -0.63 -15.38 5.78
CA ILE A 130 -0.64 -13.96 6.10
C ILE A 130 -0.29 -13.14 4.85
N THR A 131 -1.11 -12.15 4.56
CA THR A 131 -0.89 -11.28 3.40
C THR A 131 0.07 -10.14 3.73
N LEU A 132 0.73 -9.59 2.71
CA LEU A 132 1.62 -8.44 2.87
C LEU A 132 0.90 -7.23 3.48
N ALA A 133 -0.32 -6.94 3.03
CA ALA A 133 -1.13 -5.85 3.54
C ALA A 133 -1.40 -5.99 5.05
N GLU A 134 -1.76 -7.19 5.50
CA GLU A 134 -2.02 -7.42 6.93
C GLU A 134 -0.79 -7.19 7.81
N VAL A 135 0.40 -7.64 7.36
CA VAL A 135 1.66 -7.40 8.08
C VAL A 135 1.95 -5.90 8.15
N LEU A 136 1.84 -5.20 7.01
CA LEU A 136 2.11 -3.77 6.95
C LEU A 136 1.15 -2.97 7.82
N HIS A 137 -0.16 -3.23 7.75
CA HIS A 137 -1.16 -2.55 8.56
C HIS A 137 -0.92 -2.78 10.06
N ALA A 138 -0.59 -4.01 10.47
CA ALA A 138 -0.32 -4.32 11.87
C ALA A 138 0.90 -3.55 12.42
N LEU A 139 1.99 -3.53 11.65
CA LEU A 139 3.23 -2.85 12.04
C LEU A 139 3.11 -1.32 11.97
N GLN A 140 2.44 -0.77 10.95
CA GLN A 140 2.17 0.67 10.86
C GLN A 140 1.24 1.15 11.98
N ALA A 141 0.20 0.39 12.32
CA ALA A 141 -0.67 0.72 13.46
C ALA A 141 0.09 0.73 14.80
N LEU A 142 1.18 -0.03 14.93
CA LEU A 142 2.07 0.07 16.09
C LEU A 142 2.85 1.38 16.09
N GLU A 143 3.45 1.76 14.95
CA GLU A 143 4.19 3.02 14.81
C GLU A 143 3.32 4.22 15.14
N GLN A 144 2.11 4.29 14.56
CA GLN A 144 1.14 5.36 14.81
C GLN A 144 0.80 5.47 16.31
N ARG A 145 0.55 4.33 16.98
CA ARG A 145 0.27 4.32 18.43
C ARG A 145 1.47 4.77 19.28
N ARG A 146 2.70 4.56 18.82
CA ARG A 146 3.91 5.04 19.53
C ARG A 146 4.07 6.55 19.37
N LEU A 147 3.93 7.05 18.14
CA LEU A 147 4.01 8.48 17.85
C LEU A 147 3.00 9.30 18.67
N MET A 148 1.73 8.87 18.74
CA MET A 148 0.70 9.55 19.53
C MET A 148 1.02 9.62 21.03
N ARG A 149 1.76 8.65 21.58
CA ARG A 149 2.19 8.67 22.99
C ARG A 149 3.42 9.54 23.22
N GLU A 150 4.31 9.63 22.25
CA GLU A 150 5.50 10.48 22.31
C GLU A 150 5.14 11.96 22.15
N GLU A 151 4.22 12.31 21.25
CA GLU A 151 3.72 13.69 21.07
C GLU A 151 3.00 14.19 22.33
N GLY A 152 2.11 13.38 22.92
CA GLY A 152 1.45 13.74 24.19
C GLY A 152 2.40 13.91 25.39
N SER A 153 3.60 13.33 25.34
CA SER A 153 4.64 13.50 26.35
C SER A 153 5.37 14.85 26.20
N MET A 154 5.54 15.32 24.95
CA MET A 154 6.25 16.56 24.66
C MET A 154 5.42 17.81 25.03
N GLU A 155 4.11 17.79 24.78
CA GLU A 155 3.18 18.86 25.21
C GLU A 155 3.21 19.12 26.73
N GLY A 156 3.41 18.07 27.54
CA GLY A 156 3.52 18.17 29.00
C GLY A 156 4.81 18.85 29.47
N VAL A 157 5.91 18.72 28.72
CA VAL A 157 7.22 19.31 29.06
C VAL A 157 7.27 20.80 28.71
N TYR A 158 6.59 21.23 27.64
CA TYR A 158 6.48 22.65 27.29
C TYR A 158 5.62 23.44 28.29
N LEU A 159 4.56 22.83 28.83
CA LEU A 159 3.73 23.47 29.86
C LEU A 159 4.47 23.66 31.20
N ALA A 160 5.44 22.79 31.52
CA ALA A 160 6.24 22.87 32.74
C ALA A 160 7.29 24.01 32.69
N LYS A 161 7.82 24.35 31.51
CA LYS A 161 8.85 25.39 31.36
C LYS A 161 8.30 26.83 31.35
N TRP A 162 7.01 27.02 31.06
CA TRP A 162 6.39 28.35 30.98
C TRP A 162 5.96 28.95 32.33
N LYS A 163 6.05 28.19 33.44
CA LYS A 163 5.69 28.69 34.78
C LYS A 163 6.85 29.25 35.60
N ASN A 164 8.08 29.31 35.05
CA ASN A 164 9.28 29.65 35.84
C ASN A 164 9.96 30.99 35.48
N LYS A 165 9.25 31.92 34.83
CA LYS A 165 9.71 33.31 34.64
C LYS A 165 8.56 34.30 34.83
N ASN A 166 8.29 34.67 36.08
CA ASN A 166 7.87 36.02 36.49
C ASN A 166 7.58 36.04 38.00
N SER A 167 8.64 36.25 38.79
CA SER A 167 8.55 36.66 40.18
C SER A 167 8.43 38.18 40.25
N GLY A 168 7.24 38.67 40.62
CA GLY A 168 6.97 40.10 40.77
C GLY A 168 5.63 40.44 41.39
N LYS A 169 5.60 40.46 42.74
CA LYS A 169 4.71 41.25 43.63
C LYS A 169 3.24 40.80 43.84
N ASN A 170 3.04 40.21 45.02
CA ASN A 170 1.96 40.42 46.00
C ASN A 170 0.52 40.65 45.49
N LYS A 171 -0.34 39.63 45.68
CA LYS A 171 -1.58 39.74 46.47
C LYS A 171 -2.13 38.35 46.83
N LYS A 172 -2.50 38.22 48.11
CA LYS A 172 -3.11 37.07 48.78
C LYS A 172 -4.17 36.35 47.94
N LYS A 173 -4.08 35.02 47.87
CA LYS A 173 -5.24 34.12 47.99
C LYS A 173 -4.77 32.76 48.51
N GLU A 174 -5.62 32.21 49.37
CA GLU A 174 -5.35 31.22 50.39
C GLU A 174 -4.84 29.88 49.86
N LEU A 175 -4.00 29.28 50.72
CA LEU A 175 -3.46 27.94 50.63
C LEU A 175 -4.58 26.90 50.53
N PHE A 176 -4.52 26.06 49.50
CA PHE A 176 -4.65 24.62 49.73
C PHE A 176 -3.50 23.93 48.99
N GLN A 177 -2.56 23.51 49.80
CA GLN A 177 -1.42 22.67 49.49
C GLN A 177 -1.96 21.25 49.27
N GLU A 178 -1.67 20.64 48.13
CA GLU A 178 -1.56 19.18 48.08
C GLU A 178 -0.51 18.77 47.04
N ASN A 179 0.66 18.46 47.59
CA ASN A 179 1.73 17.75 46.93
C ASN A 179 1.36 16.26 46.85
N SER A 180 1.63 15.70 45.67
CA SER A 180 2.32 14.43 45.46
C SER A 180 1.87 13.16 46.20
N GLN A 181 1.57 12.17 45.36
CA GLN A 181 1.78 10.74 45.54
C GLN A 181 0.75 9.93 46.34
N TYR A 182 0.67 8.67 45.86
CA TYR A 182 0.03 7.49 46.42
C TYR A 182 -1.39 7.19 45.95
N ASN A 183 -1.46 6.18 45.07
CA ASN A 183 -2.53 5.21 44.91
C ASN A 183 -3.61 5.29 45.99
N ASN A 184 -4.80 5.80 45.64
CA ASN A 184 -6.01 5.49 46.39
C ASN A 184 -7.22 5.59 45.46
N THR A 185 -7.93 4.47 45.34
CA THR A 185 -9.31 4.39 44.86
C THR A 185 -10.17 5.34 45.69
N GLN A 186 -10.30 6.60 45.25
CA GLN A 186 -11.25 7.53 45.85
C GLN A 186 -12.65 7.09 45.40
N ILE A 187 -13.37 6.44 46.30
CA ILE A 187 -14.77 6.09 46.13
C ILE A 187 -15.57 7.38 46.31
N PHE A 188 -15.89 8.05 45.21
CA PHE A 188 -16.86 9.15 45.21
C PHE A 188 -18.26 8.58 45.47
N PRO A 189 -19.19 9.33 46.10
CA PRO A 189 -20.59 8.92 46.16
C PRO A 189 -21.10 8.57 44.76
N PRO A 190 -21.94 7.53 44.62
CA PRO A 190 -22.34 7.01 43.32
C PRO A 190 -22.92 8.13 42.46
N CYS A 191 -22.32 8.34 41.29
CA CYS A 191 -22.76 9.37 40.38
C CYS A 191 -24.26 9.17 40.07
N PRO A 192 -25.11 10.19 40.24
CA PRO A 192 -26.56 10.05 40.01
C PRO A 192 -26.90 9.69 38.56
N TYR A 193 -25.98 9.95 37.64
CA TYR A 193 -26.13 9.61 36.23
C TYR A 193 -25.67 8.18 35.94
N CYS A 194 -24.36 7.89 35.98
CA CYS A 194 -23.85 6.59 35.53
C CYS A 194 -23.68 5.54 36.64
N LYS A 195 -24.04 5.87 37.90
CA LYS A 195 -23.91 5.02 39.10
C LYS A 195 -22.47 4.56 39.43
N LYS A 196 -21.45 5.10 38.77
CA LYS A 196 -20.03 4.80 39.03
C LYS A 196 -19.44 5.76 40.07
N THR A 197 -18.54 5.24 40.89
CA THR A 197 -17.87 5.94 42.01
C THR A 197 -16.47 6.43 41.65
N ASN A 198 -16.03 6.32 40.39
CA ASN A 198 -14.64 6.59 39.98
C ASN A 198 -14.38 8.03 39.52
N HIS A 199 -15.37 8.91 39.69
CA HIS A 199 -15.32 10.30 39.24
C HIS A 199 -16.38 11.13 40.00
N PRO A 200 -16.16 12.43 40.20
CA PRO A 200 -17.18 13.35 40.72
C PRO A 200 -18.29 13.57 39.68
N GLN A 201 -19.52 13.86 40.14
CA GLN A 201 -20.70 14.10 39.28
C GLN A 201 -20.42 15.10 38.15
N GLN A 202 -19.61 16.12 38.42
CA GLN A 202 -19.24 17.17 37.47
C GLN A 202 -18.35 16.68 36.31
N ARG A 203 -17.74 15.50 36.41
CA ARG A 203 -16.91 14.92 35.33
C ARG A 203 -17.54 13.70 34.67
N CYS A 204 -18.83 13.46 34.88
CA CYS A 204 -19.53 12.36 34.23
C CYS A 204 -19.65 12.58 32.72
N TRP A 205 -19.16 11.62 31.95
CA TRP A 205 -19.27 11.60 30.48
C TRP A 205 -20.69 11.29 30.01
N TRP A 206 -21.50 10.66 30.86
CA TRP A 206 -22.90 10.37 30.59
C TRP A 206 -23.79 11.35 31.36
N ARG A 207 -24.44 12.26 30.64
CA ARG A 207 -25.31 13.29 31.23
C ARG A 207 -26.66 13.27 30.49
N PRO A 208 -27.70 12.66 31.08
CA PRO A 208 -29.03 12.54 30.47
C PRO A 208 -29.62 13.88 30.05
N ASP A 209 -29.31 14.94 30.80
CA ASP A 209 -29.93 16.26 30.64
C ASP A 209 -29.18 17.17 29.64
N VAL A 210 -28.08 16.69 29.05
CA VAL A 210 -27.28 17.46 28.08
C VAL A 210 -27.59 16.98 26.67
N LYS A 211 -28.03 17.92 25.81
CA LYS A 211 -28.18 17.72 24.36
C LYS A 211 -26.81 17.87 23.70
N CYS A 212 -26.40 16.87 22.92
CA CYS A 212 -25.16 16.95 22.15
C CYS A 212 -25.32 17.91 20.99
N ASP A 213 -24.47 18.94 20.90
CA ASP A 213 -24.53 19.94 19.81
C ASP A 213 -24.21 19.35 18.42
N ASN A 214 -23.68 18.12 18.34
CA ASN A 214 -23.24 17.51 17.09
C ASN A 214 -24.25 16.52 16.48
N CYS A 215 -24.96 15.76 17.31
CA CYS A 215 -25.94 14.78 16.83
C CYS A 215 -27.35 15.01 17.39
N GLU A 216 -27.53 16.10 18.14
CA GLU A 216 -28.78 16.51 18.77
C GLU A 216 -29.43 15.49 19.74
N LYS A 217 -28.75 14.38 20.03
CA LYS A 217 -29.22 13.37 20.99
C LYS A 217 -28.81 13.74 22.41
N LEU A 218 -29.69 13.46 23.36
CA LEU A 218 -29.45 13.59 24.79
C LEU A 218 -28.48 12.49 25.30
N GLY A 219 -27.73 12.77 26.36
CA GLY A 219 -26.98 11.73 27.10
C GLY A 219 -25.46 11.78 27.00
N HIS A 220 -24.86 12.59 26.11
CA HIS A 220 -23.40 12.68 25.95
C HIS A 220 -22.94 14.08 25.49
N LEU A 221 -21.66 14.38 25.73
CA LEU A 221 -21.03 15.63 25.31
C LEU A 221 -20.43 15.51 23.90
N LYS A 222 -20.31 16.66 23.19
CA LYS A 222 -19.78 16.75 21.81
C LYS A 222 -18.46 15.99 21.60
N HIS A 223 -17.52 16.07 22.55
CA HIS A 223 -16.20 15.42 22.44
C HIS A 223 -16.22 13.88 22.51
N VAL A 224 -17.36 13.27 22.85
CA VAL A 224 -17.53 11.80 22.92
C VAL A 224 -18.54 11.29 21.88
N CYS A 225 -18.93 12.15 20.93
CA CYS A 225 -19.95 11.86 19.94
C CYS A 225 -19.40 11.03 18.78
N LYS A 226 -19.89 9.80 18.61
CA LYS A 226 -19.45 8.84 17.57
C LYS A 226 -20.00 9.13 16.15
N SER A 227 -20.82 10.14 15.96
CA SER A 227 -21.44 10.40 14.64
C SER A 227 -20.47 10.99 13.60
N HIS A 228 -19.27 11.42 14.00
CA HIS A 228 -18.27 11.98 13.09
C HIS A 228 -17.51 10.90 12.28
N GLU A 229 -17.45 9.66 12.78
CA GLU A 229 -16.72 8.56 12.12
C GLU A 229 -17.46 7.97 10.91
N GLN A 230 -18.79 8.13 10.82
CA GLN A 230 -19.61 7.45 9.80
C GLN A 230 -19.76 8.22 8.47
N GLN A 231 -19.48 9.52 8.42
CA GLN A 231 -19.61 10.33 7.20
C GLN A 231 -18.35 10.31 6.31
N GLU A 232 -17.17 10.07 6.88
CA GLU A 232 -15.91 9.99 6.12
C GLU A 232 -15.79 8.66 5.36
N GLU A 233 -16.30 7.55 5.93
CA GLU A 233 -16.26 6.23 5.28
C GLU A 233 -17.17 6.13 4.04
N ALA A 234 -18.29 6.86 4.00
CA ALA A 234 -19.22 6.82 2.87
C ALA A 234 -18.68 7.53 1.61
N ASN A 235 -17.96 8.65 1.79
CA ASN A 235 -17.42 9.42 0.67
C ASN A 235 -16.21 8.74 0.00
N ILE A 236 -15.45 7.91 0.73
CA ILE A 236 -14.27 7.20 0.20
C ILE A 236 -14.69 6.03 -0.71
N VAL A 237 -15.84 5.40 -0.42
CA VAL A 237 -16.34 4.24 -1.19
C VAL A 237 -16.94 4.67 -2.53
N GLU A 238 -17.60 5.82 -2.61
CA GLU A 238 -18.20 6.31 -3.87
C GLU A 238 -17.16 6.81 -4.88
N ASP A 239 -16.02 7.37 -4.44
CA ASP A 239 -14.96 7.81 -5.35
C ASP A 239 -14.13 6.63 -5.90
N GLN A 240 -13.92 5.56 -5.11
CA GLN A 240 -13.20 4.37 -5.56
C GLN A 240 -13.98 3.56 -6.62
N GLN A 241 -15.32 3.53 -6.53
CA GLN A 241 -16.16 2.81 -7.50
C GLN A 241 -16.19 3.49 -8.88
N LYS A 242 -16.02 4.82 -8.95
CA LYS A 242 -16.01 5.55 -10.22
C LYS A 242 -14.71 5.37 -10.99
N GLU A 243 -13.57 5.28 -10.31
CA GLU A 243 -12.27 5.05 -10.96
C GLU A 243 -12.17 3.62 -11.54
N GLU A 244 -12.72 2.60 -10.86
CA GLU A 244 -12.71 1.22 -11.37
C GLU A 244 -13.59 1.03 -12.61
N GLU A 245 -14.74 1.72 -12.71
CA GLU A 245 -15.62 1.66 -13.89
C GLU A 245 -15.01 2.33 -15.13
N GLU A 246 -14.27 3.45 -14.97
CA GLU A 246 -13.60 4.12 -16.09
C GLU A 246 -12.40 3.32 -16.64
N GLU A 247 -11.65 2.62 -15.79
CA GLU A 247 -10.55 1.73 -16.23
C GLU A 247 -11.07 0.47 -16.94
N LEU A 248 -12.19 -0.10 -16.48
CA LEU A 248 -12.81 -1.27 -17.13
C LEU A 248 -13.41 -0.94 -18.51
N LEU A 249 -13.89 0.28 -18.71
CA LEU A 249 -14.45 0.73 -20.00
C LEU A 249 -13.34 0.94 -21.05
N SER A 250 -12.17 1.44 -20.64
CA SER A 250 -11.00 1.64 -21.49
C SER A 250 -10.36 0.33 -21.99
N MET A 251 -10.35 -0.72 -21.14
CA MET A 251 -9.79 -2.03 -21.49
C MET A 251 -10.65 -2.87 -22.44
N SER A 252 -11.97 -2.63 -22.50
CA SER A 252 -12.88 -3.39 -23.38
C SER A 252 -12.76 -3.03 -24.86
N CYS A 253 -12.30 -1.81 -25.18
CA CYS A 253 -12.16 -1.31 -26.56
C CYS A 253 -11.02 -1.98 -27.36
N PHE A 254 -10.05 -2.62 -26.69
CA PHE A 254 -8.88 -3.19 -27.36
C PHE A 254 -8.97 -4.70 -27.65
N MET A 255 -9.92 -5.42 -27.04
CA MET A 255 -9.96 -6.89 -27.10
C MET A 255 -11.06 -7.49 -28.01
N THR A 256 -11.94 -6.68 -28.60
CA THR A 256 -12.96 -7.17 -29.55
C THR A 256 -12.63 -6.85 -31.00
N LYS A 257 -11.55 -7.43 -31.53
CA LYS A 257 -11.42 -7.68 -32.98
C LYS A 257 -11.05 -9.14 -33.22
N LYS A 258 -12.04 -10.03 -33.11
CA LYS A 258 -12.00 -11.32 -33.81
C LYS A 258 -12.18 -11.04 -35.30
N PRO A 259 -11.35 -11.59 -36.21
CA PRO A 259 -11.66 -11.54 -37.63
C PRO A 259 -12.69 -12.62 -37.95
N SER A 260 -13.98 -12.27 -37.94
CA SER A 260 -14.99 -13.11 -38.61
C SER A 260 -14.86 -12.89 -40.12
N LYS A 261 -14.63 -13.98 -40.85
CA LYS A 261 -14.72 -14.04 -42.30
C LYS A 261 -16.09 -13.48 -42.75
N GLY A 262 -16.08 -12.36 -43.44
CA GLY A 262 -17.21 -11.81 -44.17
C GLY A 262 -16.66 -11.02 -45.36
N TRP A 263 -17.02 -11.44 -46.57
CA TRP A 263 -16.68 -10.75 -47.80
C TRP A 263 -17.49 -9.46 -47.87
N ILE A 264 -16.84 -8.33 -48.20
CA ILE A 264 -17.53 -7.15 -48.73
C ILE A 264 -16.93 -6.90 -50.11
N ILE A 265 -17.71 -7.26 -51.11
CA ILE A 265 -17.66 -6.69 -52.46
C ILE A 265 -19.02 -6.04 -52.62
N ASP A 266 -19.07 -4.71 -52.74
CA ASP A 266 -19.84 -4.12 -53.83
C ASP A 266 -19.29 -2.74 -54.22
N SER A 267 -19.41 -2.55 -55.52
CA SER A 267 -19.00 -1.54 -56.48
C SER A 267 -19.91 -0.33 -56.44
N GLY A 268 -19.37 0.86 -56.74
CA GLY A 268 -20.21 2.03 -57.01
C GLY A 268 -19.40 3.26 -57.41
N TRP A 269 -19.07 3.34 -58.69
CA TRP A 269 -18.63 4.57 -59.38
C TRP A 269 -19.81 5.54 -59.59
N LEU A 270 -19.46 6.80 -59.92
CA LEU A 270 -20.29 7.94 -60.41
C LEU A 270 -20.89 8.80 -59.29
N TYR A 271 -20.69 10.12 -59.18
CA TYR A 271 -20.17 11.19 -60.06
C TYR A 271 -19.27 12.14 -59.26
#